data_AF-A0A852Z791-F1
#
_entry.id   AF-A0A852Z791-F1
#
_cell.length_a   1.000
_cell.length_b   1.000
_cell.length_c   1.000
_cell.angle_alpha   90.00
_cell.angle_beta   90.00
_cell.angle_gamma   90.00
#
_symmetry.space_group_name_H-M   'P 1'
#
loop_
_entity.id
_entity.type
_entity.pdbx_description
1 polymer ?
#
loop_
_entity_poly.entity_id
_entity_poly.type
_entity_poly.pdbx_seq_one_letter_code
_entity_poly.pdbx_strand_id
1 'polypeptide(L)'
;MSVAVTTTATSSRPEQLLNRLAAVSVVGGPLCFWLGGLLAPPAMHTDGGQTITANATADPATNTAHLIAFFAASFLLPVSVVGLARLSWARTPWLSALGGLAGVVGWIPLAALTALDAAAVAMARMPGSTPYGRLYDTFAYGPLMNAYLIVYIVGHLAAYVLLGTALRRAGVVPAWAAWAMVASSPLTMAMFVLPGNPVVVGAIAIGLLVAGSVPAARAVWAAERE
;
A
#
# COMPACT_ATOMS: atom_id res chain seq x y z
N MET A 1 -14.28 -50.51 19.76
CA MET A 1 -14.09 -49.53 18.67
C MET A 1 -14.82 -48.26 19.06
N SER A 2 -14.11 -47.19 19.41
CA SER A 2 -14.70 -45.90 19.75
C SER A 2 -14.74 -45.04 18.49
N VAL A 3 -15.93 -44.62 18.07
CA VAL A 3 -16.13 -43.74 16.91
C VAL A 3 -15.90 -42.30 17.37
N ALA A 4 -14.78 -41.71 16.96
CA ALA A 4 -14.51 -40.30 17.23
C ALA A 4 -15.50 -39.44 16.42
N VAL A 5 -16.40 -38.75 17.13
CA VAL A 5 -17.29 -37.76 16.54
C VAL A 5 -16.44 -36.55 16.13
N THR A 6 -16.30 -36.33 14.82
CA THR A 6 -15.63 -35.14 14.28
C THR A 6 -16.66 -34.02 14.24
N THR A 7 -16.60 -33.10 15.20
CA THR A 7 -17.39 -31.87 15.19
C THR A 7 -16.74 -30.85 14.26
N THR A 8 -17.31 -30.67 13.06
CA THR A 8 -17.00 -29.51 12.21
C THR A 8 -17.54 -28.25 12.86
N ALA A 9 -16.65 -27.43 13.42
CA ALA A 9 -17.01 -26.12 13.95
C ALA A 9 -17.33 -25.19 12.78
N THR A 10 -18.55 -24.65 12.73
CA THR A 10 -18.92 -23.62 11.75
C THR A 10 -18.33 -22.28 12.19
N SER A 11 -17.61 -21.60 11.28
CA SER A 11 -17.10 -20.26 11.53
C SER A 11 -18.23 -19.28 11.87
N SER A 12 -17.97 -18.37 12.80
CA SER A 12 -18.95 -17.37 13.21
C SER A 12 -19.12 -16.30 12.12
N ARG A 13 -20.32 -15.68 12.02
CA ARG A 13 -20.58 -14.58 11.06
C ARG A 13 -19.53 -13.45 11.12
N PRO A 14 -19.05 -13.00 12.30
CA PRO A 14 -18.02 -11.96 12.38
C PRO A 14 -16.68 -12.37 11.74
N GLU A 15 -16.23 -13.62 11.94
CA GLU A 15 -14.97 -14.11 11.36
C GLU A 15 -15.04 -14.17 9.84
N GLN A 16 -16.18 -14.61 9.29
CA GLN A 16 -16.43 -14.58 7.85
C GLN A 16 -16.35 -13.15 7.31
N LEU A 17 -16.98 -12.18 7.98
CA LEU A 17 -16.89 -10.78 7.56
C LEU A 17 -15.44 -10.26 7.58
N LEU A 18 -14.67 -10.56 8.63
CA LEU A 18 -13.27 -10.12 8.73
C LEU A 18 -12.38 -10.74 7.64
N ASN A 19 -12.57 -12.01 7.30
CA ASN A 19 -11.82 -12.67 6.24
C ASN A 19 -12.16 -12.08 4.86
N ARG A 20 -13.44 -11.79 4.59
CA ARG A 20 -13.84 -11.09 3.35
C ARG A 20 -13.24 -9.70 3.26
N LEU A 21 -13.28 -8.93 4.35
CA LEU A 21 -12.67 -7.61 4.41
C LEU A 21 -11.16 -7.68 4.18
N ALA A 22 -10.48 -8.65 4.77
CA ALA A 22 -9.06 -8.89 4.54
C ALA A 22 -8.77 -9.26 3.07
N ALA A 23 -9.53 -10.18 2.49
CA ALA A 23 -9.36 -10.60 1.10
C ALA A 23 -9.57 -9.43 0.13
N VAL A 24 -10.63 -8.63 0.32
CA VAL A 24 -10.86 -7.40 -0.47
C VAL A 24 -9.71 -6.42 -0.29
N SER A 25 -9.24 -6.22 0.94
CA SER A 25 -8.14 -5.29 1.24
C SER A 25 -6.82 -5.73 0.60
N VAL A 26 -6.53 -7.03 0.55
CA VAL A 26 -5.29 -7.59 -0.02
C VAL A 26 -5.07 -7.16 -1.47
N VAL A 27 -6.13 -7.08 -2.28
CA VAL A 27 -6.05 -6.59 -3.66
C VAL A 27 -6.42 -5.12 -3.77
N GLY A 28 -7.48 -4.70 -3.06
CA GLY A 28 -8.02 -3.35 -3.12
C GLY A 28 -7.03 -2.30 -2.65
N GLY A 29 -6.27 -2.55 -1.59
CA GLY A 29 -5.26 -1.62 -1.09
C GLY A 29 -4.19 -1.28 -2.14
N PRO A 30 -3.43 -2.28 -2.64
CA PRO A 30 -2.45 -2.04 -3.69
C PRO A 30 -3.05 -1.47 -4.98
N LEU A 31 -4.27 -1.88 -5.37
CA LEU A 31 -4.94 -1.36 -6.56
C LEU A 31 -5.29 0.12 -6.41
N CYS A 32 -5.86 0.53 -5.27
CA CYS A 32 -6.13 1.92 -4.96
C CYS A 32 -4.84 2.75 -4.94
N PHE A 33 -3.76 2.22 -4.35
CA PHE A 33 -2.45 2.89 -4.36
C PHE A 33 -1.90 3.06 -5.79
N TRP A 34 -2.02 2.03 -6.63
CA TRP A 34 -1.61 2.08 -8.02
C TRP A 34 -2.39 3.13 -8.82
N LEU A 35 -3.71 3.15 -8.68
CA LEU A 35 -4.58 4.12 -9.35
C LEU A 35 -4.30 5.55 -8.87
N GLY A 36 -4.06 5.74 -7.57
CA GLY A 36 -3.66 7.04 -7.01
C GLY A 36 -2.37 7.55 -7.65
N GLY A 37 -1.34 6.70 -7.74
CA GLY A 37 -0.07 7.05 -8.37
C GLY A 37 -0.17 7.32 -9.87
N LEU A 38 -0.99 6.57 -10.62
CA LEU A 38 -1.19 6.77 -12.06
C LEU A 38 -1.96 8.05 -12.39
N LEU A 39 -2.86 8.47 -11.49
CA LEU A 39 -3.69 9.66 -11.65
C LEU A 39 -3.07 10.92 -11.01
N ALA A 40 -1.97 10.78 -10.27
CA ALA A 40 -1.26 11.91 -9.69
C ALA A 40 -0.62 12.79 -10.80
N PRO A 41 -0.72 14.12 -10.71
CA PRO A 41 -0.05 15.03 -11.64
C PRO A 41 1.45 14.74 -11.80
N PRO A 42 1.99 14.83 -13.04
CA PRO A 42 3.43 14.73 -13.26
C PRO A 42 4.19 15.80 -12.47
N ALA A 43 5.40 15.47 -12.02
CA ALA A 43 6.30 16.34 -11.23
C ALA A 43 5.81 16.71 -9.81
N MET A 44 4.69 16.15 -9.33
CA MET A 44 4.38 16.16 -7.90
C MET A 44 5.57 15.59 -7.10
N HIS A 45 5.86 16.21 -5.95
CA HIS A 45 6.94 15.84 -5.03
C HIS A 45 8.37 16.14 -5.51
N THR A 46 8.55 17.02 -6.49
CA THR A 46 9.89 17.53 -6.87
C THR A 46 10.28 18.71 -5.99
N ASP A 47 9.49 19.78 -6.05
CA ASP A 47 9.51 20.93 -5.14
C ASP A 47 8.09 21.49 -5.00
N GLY A 48 7.87 22.35 -4.02
CA GLY A 48 6.56 22.90 -3.71
C GLY A 48 6.02 23.79 -4.81
N GLY A 49 6.85 24.60 -5.47
CA GLY A 49 6.43 25.44 -6.59
C GLY A 49 5.92 24.62 -7.78
N GLN A 50 6.67 23.59 -8.16
CA GLN A 50 6.28 22.64 -9.21
C GLN A 50 5.05 21.84 -8.81
N THR A 51 4.98 21.36 -7.57
CA THR A 51 3.82 20.61 -7.06
C THR A 51 2.54 21.45 -7.11
N ILE A 52 2.60 22.71 -6.67
CA ILE A 52 1.46 23.65 -6.74
C ILE A 52 1.08 23.94 -8.19
N THR A 53 2.05 24.19 -9.06
CA THR A 53 1.80 24.47 -10.49
C THR A 53 1.18 23.28 -11.21
N ALA A 54 1.71 22.08 -11.01
CA ALA A 54 1.19 20.85 -11.60
C ALA A 54 -0.27 20.61 -11.21
N ASN A 55 -0.59 20.81 -9.92
CA ASN A 55 -1.96 20.69 -9.41
C ASN A 55 -2.90 21.78 -9.94
N ALA A 56 -2.41 22.99 -10.21
CA ALA A 56 -3.21 24.07 -10.77
C ALA A 56 -3.59 23.82 -12.24
N THR A 57 -2.72 23.14 -12.99
CA THR A 57 -2.94 22.81 -14.41
C THR A 57 -3.62 21.45 -14.63
N ALA A 58 -3.68 20.61 -13.60
CA ALA A 58 -4.28 19.29 -13.70
C ALA A 58 -5.82 19.36 -13.77
N ASP A 59 -6.41 18.36 -14.43
CA ASP A 59 -7.86 18.19 -14.47
C ASP A 59 -8.42 17.99 -13.04
N PRO A 60 -9.42 18.79 -12.59
CA PRO A 60 -9.97 18.69 -11.24
C PRO A 60 -10.55 17.33 -10.89
N ALA A 61 -11.15 16.62 -11.86
CA ALA A 61 -11.72 15.30 -11.64
C ALA A 61 -10.61 14.26 -11.42
N THR A 62 -9.54 14.32 -12.21
CA THR A 62 -8.33 13.50 -12.05
C THR A 62 -7.67 13.76 -10.69
N ASN A 63 -7.58 15.02 -10.26
CA ASN A 63 -7.08 15.35 -8.92
C ASN A 63 -7.91 14.73 -7.80
N THR A 64 -9.23 14.82 -7.93
CA THR A 64 -10.15 14.25 -6.95
C THR A 64 -10.05 12.72 -6.92
N ALA A 65 -9.94 12.09 -8.09
CA ALA A 65 -9.86 10.65 -8.23
C ALA A 65 -8.58 10.09 -7.58
N HIS A 66 -7.40 10.72 -7.77
CA HIS A 66 -6.17 10.23 -7.13
C HIS A 66 -6.25 10.35 -5.61
N LEU A 67 -6.82 11.44 -5.07
CA LEU A 67 -6.97 11.64 -3.62
C LEU A 67 -7.91 10.61 -3.01
N ILE A 68 -9.04 10.30 -3.67
CA ILE A 68 -9.97 9.25 -3.23
C ILE A 68 -9.26 7.89 -3.23
N ALA A 69 -8.47 7.60 -4.27
CA ALA A 69 -7.70 6.37 -4.37
C ALA A 69 -6.68 6.25 -3.21
N PHE A 70 -5.85 7.26 -2.96
CA PHE A 70 -4.88 7.22 -1.85
C PHE A 70 -5.54 7.23 -0.47
N PHE A 71 -6.67 7.92 -0.32
CA PHE A 71 -7.48 7.88 0.90
C PHE A 71 -7.96 6.45 1.16
N ALA A 72 -8.57 5.78 0.16
CA ALA A 72 -9.00 4.39 0.29
C ALA A 72 -7.81 3.46 0.59
N ALA A 73 -6.68 3.64 -0.10
CA ALA A 73 -5.47 2.86 0.12
C ALA A 73 -4.96 2.97 1.56
N SER A 74 -5.05 4.15 2.18
CA SER A 74 -4.61 4.43 3.56
C SER A 74 -5.32 3.54 4.60
N PHE A 75 -6.55 3.09 4.34
CA PHE A 75 -7.27 2.18 5.22
C PHE A 75 -7.14 0.71 4.81
N LEU A 76 -7.11 0.43 3.51
CA LEU A 76 -7.06 -0.93 2.99
C LEU A 76 -5.69 -1.58 3.16
N LEU A 77 -4.59 -0.83 3.02
CA LEU A 77 -3.24 -1.39 3.07
C LEU A 77 -2.81 -1.94 4.44
N PRO A 78 -3.10 -1.27 5.57
CA PRO A 78 -2.88 -1.88 6.88
C PRO A 78 -3.67 -3.19 7.08
N VAL A 79 -4.92 -3.25 6.62
CA VAL A 79 -5.73 -4.48 6.70
C VAL A 79 -5.20 -5.56 5.76
N SER A 80 -4.74 -5.18 4.56
CA SER A 80 -4.09 -6.07 3.60
C SER A 80 -2.92 -6.82 4.23
N VAL A 81 -1.96 -6.11 4.83
CA VAL A 81 -0.76 -6.74 5.39
C VAL A 81 -1.07 -7.64 6.59
N VAL A 82 -2.09 -7.32 7.39
CA VAL A 82 -2.60 -8.22 8.43
C VAL A 82 -3.19 -9.50 7.83
N GLY A 83 -3.97 -9.38 6.75
CA GLY A 83 -4.50 -10.53 6.01
C GLY A 83 -3.39 -11.46 5.47
N LEU A 84 -2.35 -10.88 4.87
CA LEU A 84 -1.19 -11.63 4.36
C LEU A 84 -0.39 -12.30 5.49
N ALA A 85 -0.19 -11.60 6.60
CA ALA A 85 0.50 -12.14 7.78
C ALA A 85 -0.28 -13.34 8.35
N ARG A 86 -1.60 -13.20 8.56
CA ARG A 86 -2.47 -14.28 9.03
C ARG A 86 -2.42 -15.50 8.12
N LEU A 87 -2.44 -15.30 6.80
CA LEU A 87 -2.42 -16.38 5.81
C LEU A 87 -1.16 -17.27 5.91
N SER A 88 -0.02 -16.70 6.31
CA SER A 88 1.26 -17.42 6.41
C SER A 88 1.62 -17.84 7.84
N TRP A 89 0.87 -17.37 8.85
CA TRP A 89 1.22 -17.47 10.27
C TRP A 89 1.50 -18.90 10.75
N ALA A 90 0.64 -19.85 10.36
CA ALA A 90 0.73 -21.23 10.82
C ALA A 90 2.05 -21.93 10.43
N ARG A 91 2.70 -21.49 9.35
CA ARG A 91 3.92 -22.12 8.81
C ARG A 91 5.18 -21.26 9.00
N THR A 92 5.04 -19.94 9.09
CA THR A 92 6.16 -19.00 9.17
C THR A 92 5.94 -17.85 10.15
N PRO A 93 5.65 -18.12 11.43
CA PRO A 93 5.13 -17.12 12.37
C PRO A 93 6.04 -15.89 12.54
N TRP A 94 7.37 -16.07 12.56
CA TRP A 94 8.31 -14.97 12.70
C TRP A 94 8.29 -13.99 11.52
N LEU A 95 8.31 -14.51 10.28
CA LEU A 95 8.26 -13.66 9.09
C LEU A 95 6.90 -12.97 8.98
N SER A 96 5.82 -13.68 9.31
CA SER A 96 4.47 -13.13 9.34
C SER A 96 4.31 -12.03 10.38
N ALA A 97 4.85 -12.22 11.59
CA ALA A 97 4.82 -11.22 12.66
C ALA A 97 5.60 -9.95 12.29
N LEU A 98 6.87 -10.11 11.89
CA LEU A 98 7.73 -8.98 11.56
C LEU A 98 7.24 -8.25 10.32
N GLY A 99 6.86 -8.98 9.27
CA GLY A 99 6.33 -8.38 8.04
C GLY A 99 4.98 -7.71 8.25
N GLY A 100 4.08 -8.31 9.05
CA GLY A 100 2.80 -7.72 9.41
C GLY A 100 2.96 -6.44 10.23
N LEU A 101 3.80 -6.46 11.26
CA LEU A 101 4.07 -5.27 12.09
C LEU A 101 4.72 -4.15 11.28
N ALA A 102 5.77 -4.46 10.52
CA ALA A 102 6.43 -3.49 9.64
C ALA A 102 5.45 -2.89 8.63
N GLY A 103 4.54 -3.71 8.09
CA GLY A 103 3.53 -3.27 7.13
C GLY A 103 2.50 -2.33 7.76
N VAL A 104 1.96 -2.66 8.94
CA VAL A 104 0.98 -1.81 9.62
C VAL A 104 1.62 -0.47 9.97
N VAL A 105 2.79 -0.49 10.60
CA VAL A 105 3.51 0.73 10.99
C VAL A 105 3.92 1.55 9.76
N GLY A 106 4.37 0.88 8.70
CA GLY A 106 4.79 1.52 7.45
C GLY A 106 3.63 2.12 6.65
N TRP A 107 2.43 1.56 6.72
CA TRP A 107 1.29 2.10 5.97
C TRP A 107 0.53 3.22 6.70
N ILE A 108 0.62 3.32 8.03
CA ILE A 108 -0.04 4.38 8.81
C ILE A 108 0.26 5.80 8.29
N PRO A 109 1.52 6.18 7.99
CA PRO A 109 1.82 7.54 7.52
C PRO A 109 1.20 7.91 6.17
N LEU A 110 0.72 6.94 5.37
CA LEU A 110 0.12 7.22 4.05
C LEU A 110 -1.06 8.19 4.16
N ALA A 111 -1.84 8.16 5.24
CA ALA A 111 -2.94 9.09 5.44
C ALA A 111 -2.46 10.55 5.56
N ALA A 112 -1.34 10.78 6.26
CA ALA A 112 -0.73 12.10 6.37
C ALA A 112 -0.13 12.57 5.04
N LEU A 113 0.51 11.67 4.29
CA LEU A 113 1.01 11.95 2.94
C LEU A 113 -0.14 12.28 1.97
N THR A 114 -1.26 11.56 2.05
CA THR A 114 -2.47 11.85 1.26
C THR A 114 -3.06 13.21 1.63
N ALA A 115 -3.08 13.56 2.92
CA ALA A 115 -3.54 14.87 3.38
C ALA A 115 -2.63 16.00 2.88
N LEU A 116 -1.32 15.76 2.78
CA LEU A 116 -0.37 16.68 2.19
C LEU A 116 -0.66 16.94 0.72
N ASP A 117 -1.03 15.91 -0.05
CA ASP A 117 -1.44 16.06 -1.45
C ASP A 117 -2.74 16.85 -1.58
N ALA A 118 -3.72 16.56 -0.72
CA ALA A 118 -4.96 17.34 -0.67
C ALA A 118 -4.70 18.82 -0.34
N ALA A 119 -3.74 19.10 0.55
CA ALA A 119 -3.33 20.46 0.87
C ALA A 119 -2.68 21.16 -0.36
N ALA A 120 -1.85 20.45 -1.13
CA ALA A 120 -1.30 20.98 -2.38
C ALA A 120 -2.38 21.34 -3.40
N VAL A 121 -3.37 20.46 -3.61
CA VAL A 121 -4.53 20.73 -4.47
C VAL A 121 -5.31 21.96 -4.01
N ALA A 122 -5.51 22.12 -2.70
CA ALA A 122 -6.19 23.29 -2.14
C ALA A 122 -5.39 24.58 -2.38
N MET A 123 -4.09 24.58 -2.06
CA MET A 123 -3.19 25.72 -2.25
C MET A 123 -3.09 26.14 -3.73
N ALA A 124 -3.10 25.17 -4.66
CA ALA A 124 -3.08 25.42 -6.10
C ALA A 124 -4.33 26.18 -6.61
N ARG A 125 -5.46 26.09 -5.91
CA ARG A 125 -6.72 26.76 -6.26
C ARG A 125 -6.91 28.11 -5.58
N MET A 126 -6.03 28.48 -4.64
CA MET A 126 -6.12 29.76 -3.94
C MET A 126 -5.59 30.91 -4.82
N PRO A 127 -6.18 32.12 -4.74
CA PRO A 127 -5.65 33.29 -5.42
C PRO A 127 -4.20 33.57 -5.03
N GLY A 128 -3.35 33.86 -6.03
CA GLY A 128 -1.93 34.16 -5.81
C GLY A 128 -1.15 32.98 -5.24
N SER A 129 -1.25 31.79 -5.85
CA SER A 129 -0.75 30.53 -5.28
C SER A 129 0.79 30.38 -5.23
N THR A 130 1.54 31.25 -5.91
CA THR A 130 3.01 31.20 -5.99
C THR A 130 3.73 31.13 -4.62
N PRO A 131 3.35 31.91 -3.59
CA PRO A 131 4.02 31.85 -2.28
C PRO A 131 3.80 30.54 -1.53
N TYR A 132 2.76 29.77 -1.86
CA TYR A 132 2.45 28.51 -1.17
C TYR A 132 3.47 27.41 -1.46
N GLY A 133 4.24 27.50 -2.55
CA GLY A 133 5.30 26.54 -2.83
C GLY A 133 6.33 26.44 -1.69
N ARG A 134 6.80 27.59 -1.19
CA ARG A 134 7.76 27.63 -0.07
C ARG A 134 7.15 27.12 1.24
N LEU A 135 5.88 27.43 1.49
CA LEU A 135 5.16 26.92 2.66
C LEU A 135 5.04 25.40 2.59
N TYR A 136 4.66 24.87 1.42
CA TYR A 136 4.61 23.43 1.16
C TYR A 136 5.97 22.79 1.40
N ASP A 137 7.06 23.32 0.85
CA ASP A 137 8.41 22.78 1.05
C ASP A 137 8.81 22.72 2.53
N THR A 138 8.55 23.80 3.26
CA THR A 138 8.89 23.90 4.69
C THR A 138 8.19 22.81 5.50
N PHE A 139 6.94 22.49 5.14
CA PHE A 139 6.16 21.47 5.81
C PHE A 139 6.50 20.05 5.31
N ALA A 140 6.45 19.82 3.99
CA ALA A 140 6.65 18.54 3.33
C ALA A 140 8.05 17.96 3.55
N TYR A 141 9.08 18.82 3.56
CA TYR A 141 10.47 18.43 3.79
C TYR A 141 10.96 18.80 5.20
N GLY A 142 10.06 19.19 6.09
CA GLY A 142 10.36 19.41 7.49
C GLY A 142 10.69 18.10 8.22
N PRO A 143 11.33 18.16 9.42
CA PRO A 143 11.77 16.97 10.14
C PRO A 143 10.65 15.96 10.44
N LEU A 144 9.45 16.44 10.78
CA LEU A 144 8.30 15.59 11.09
C LEU A 144 7.82 14.81 9.85
N MET A 145 7.63 15.49 8.72
CA MET A 145 7.18 14.83 7.50
C MET A 145 8.24 13.89 6.93
N ASN A 146 9.52 14.25 7.02
CA ASN A 146 10.60 13.34 6.67
C ASN A 146 10.61 12.08 7.56
N ALA A 147 10.33 12.21 8.86
CA ALA A 147 10.21 11.05 9.74
C ALA A 147 9.06 10.13 9.31
N TYR A 148 7.89 10.69 8.99
CA TYR A 148 6.76 9.93 8.43
C TYR A 148 7.11 9.26 7.11
N LEU A 149 7.80 9.96 6.21
CA LEU A 149 8.24 9.42 4.93
C LEU A 149 9.23 8.25 5.11
N ILE A 150 10.19 8.38 6.03
CA ILE A 150 11.17 7.31 6.32
C ILE A 150 10.47 6.08 6.90
N VAL A 151 9.59 6.27 7.89
CA VAL A 151 8.79 5.17 8.48
C VAL A 151 7.95 4.49 7.40
N TYR A 152 7.33 5.30 6.54
CA TYR A 152 6.57 4.80 5.40
C TYR A 152 7.44 3.94 4.49
N ILE A 153 8.51 4.48 3.93
CA ILE A 153 9.41 3.80 2.99
C ILE A 153 9.93 2.50 3.60
N VAL A 154 10.57 2.57 4.76
CA VAL A 154 11.23 1.39 5.35
C VAL A 154 10.20 0.33 5.73
N GLY A 155 9.10 0.73 6.38
CA GLY A 155 8.10 -0.18 6.90
C GLY A 155 7.40 -0.97 5.79
N HIS A 156 6.86 -0.30 4.77
CA HIS A 156 6.11 -1.01 3.73
C HIS A 156 7.01 -1.84 2.80
N LEU A 157 8.21 -1.35 2.46
CA LEU A 157 9.14 -2.11 1.62
C LEU A 157 9.63 -3.38 2.34
N ALA A 158 10.02 -3.26 3.61
CA ALA A 158 10.39 -4.43 4.41
C ALA A 158 9.21 -5.40 4.54
N ALA A 159 7.99 -4.90 4.72
CA ALA A 159 6.80 -5.71 4.86
C ALA A 159 6.58 -6.63 3.66
N TYR A 160 6.61 -6.14 2.42
CA TYR A 160 6.34 -6.99 1.26
C TYR A 160 7.47 -7.97 0.94
N VAL A 161 8.73 -7.63 1.24
CA VAL A 161 9.83 -8.59 1.15
C VAL A 161 9.64 -9.72 2.17
N LEU A 162 9.34 -9.39 3.43
CA LEU A 162 9.15 -10.37 4.49
C LEU A 162 7.90 -11.22 4.27
N LEU A 163 6.75 -10.60 3.98
CA LEU A 163 5.48 -11.28 3.77
C LEU A 163 5.48 -12.09 2.46
N GLY A 164 6.04 -11.58 1.37
CA GLY A 164 6.22 -12.35 0.14
C GLY A 164 7.08 -13.59 0.38
N THR A 165 8.17 -13.46 1.13
CA THR A 165 9.02 -14.60 1.53
C THR A 165 8.26 -15.57 2.45
N ALA A 166 7.48 -15.08 3.41
CA ALA A 166 6.65 -15.88 4.30
C ALA A 166 5.64 -16.71 3.50
N LEU A 167 4.90 -16.08 2.59
CA LEU A 167 3.93 -16.72 1.70
C LEU A 167 4.59 -17.78 0.82
N ARG A 168 5.78 -17.48 0.27
CA ARG A 168 6.56 -18.44 -0.54
C ARG A 168 6.97 -19.67 0.27
N ARG A 169 7.46 -19.48 1.50
CA ARG A 169 7.92 -20.56 2.39
C ARG A 169 6.74 -21.36 2.94
N ALA A 170 5.64 -20.69 3.24
CA ALA A 170 4.41 -21.34 3.65
C ALA A 170 3.78 -22.13 2.50
N GLY A 171 4.03 -21.80 1.23
CA GLY A 171 3.46 -22.52 0.08
C GLY A 171 1.93 -22.37 -0.02
N VAL A 172 1.40 -21.26 0.48
CA VAL A 172 -0.05 -20.95 0.51
C VAL A 172 -0.53 -20.18 -0.72
N VAL A 173 0.40 -19.71 -1.55
CA VAL A 173 0.14 -19.05 -2.83
C VAL A 173 1.15 -19.55 -3.89
N PRO A 174 0.86 -19.39 -5.20
CA PRO A 174 1.82 -19.70 -6.25
C PRO A 174 3.14 -18.93 -6.08
N ALA A 175 4.27 -19.58 -6.38
CA ALA A 175 5.60 -19.00 -6.17
C ALA A 175 5.81 -17.68 -6.93
N TRP A 176 5.27 -17.56 -8.15
CA TRP A 176 5.39 -16.33 -8.95
C TRP A 176 4.71 -15.13 -8.26
N ALA A 177 3.59 -15.35 -7.58
CA ALA A 177 2.82 -14.28 -6.92
C ALA A 177 3.58 -13.76 -5.69
N ALA A 178 4.14 -14.68 -4.91
CA ALA A 178 5.00 -14.33 -3.79
C ALA A 178 6.26 -13.57 -4.25
N TRP A 179 6.91 -14.01 -5.32
CA TRP A 179 8.08 -13.30 -5.87
C TRP A 179 7.73 -11.95 -6.49
N ALA A 180 6.56 -11.79 -7.10
CA ALA A 180 6.09 -10.51 -7.59
C ALA A 180 5.93 -9.48 -6.44
N MET A 181 5.40 -9.92 -5.29
CA MET A 181 5.35 -9.09 -4.08
C MET A 181 6.74 -8.74 -3.54
N VAL A 182 7.69 -9.68 -3.55
CA VAL A 182 9.07 -9.41 -3.11
C VAL A 182 9.76 -8.42 -4.05
N ALA A 183 9.61 -8.61 -5.36
CA ALA A 183 10.26 -7.81 -6.39
C ALA A 183 9.71 -6.38 -6.48
N SER A 184 8.47 -6.13 -6.03
CA SER A 184 7.90 -4.78 -6.02
C SER A 184 8.77 -3.82 -5.21
N SER A 185 9.29 -4.23 -4.06
CA SER A 185 10.04 -3.36 -3.15
C SER A 185 11.37 -2.84 -3.74
N PRO A 186 12.29 -3.67 -4.25
CA PRO A 186 13.52 -3.17 -4.88
C PRO A 186 13.25 -2.38 -6.15
N LEU A 187 12.17 -2.67 -6.91
CA LEU A 187 11.79 -1.85 -8.06
C LEU A 187 11.26 -0.48 -7.63
N THR A 188 10.47 -0.40 -6.57
CA THR A 188 10.07 0.88 -5.96
C THR A 188 11.29 1.67 -5.53
N MET A 189 12.28 1.04 -4.88
CA MET A 189 13.54 1.71 -4.54
C MET A 189 14.28 2.19 -5.79
N ALA A 190 14.34 1.38 -6.84
CA ALA A 190 15.01 1.74 -8.10
C ALA A 190 14.36 2.97 -8.74
N MET A 191 13.04 3.13 -8.67
CA MET A 191 12.36 4.35 -9.13
C MET A 191 12.91 5.62 -8.46
N PHE A 192 13.25 5.59 -7.17
CA PHE A 192 13.71 6.78 -6.44
C PHE A 192 15.23 7.00 -6.50
N VAL A 193 16.01 5.94 -6.75
CA VAL A 193 17.48 6.02 -6.79
C VAL A 193 18.00 6.30 -8.20
N LEU A 194 17.27 5.88 -9.24
CA LEU A 194 17.69 6.06 -10.62
C LEU A 194 17.48 7.52 -11.08
N PRO A 195 18.41 8.08 -11.88
CA PRO A 195 18.28 9.43 -12.42
C PRO A 195 16.96 9.64 -13.18
N GLY A 196 16.33 10.78 -12.95
CA GLY A 196 15.08 11.15 -13.62
C GLY A 196 13.83 10.47 -13.05
N ASN A 197 13.94 9.73 -11.94
CA ASN A 197 12.82 9.10 -11.23
C ASN A 197 11.85 8.36 -12.17
N PRO A 198 12.28 7.26 -12.82
CA PRO A 198 11.52 6.63 -13.90
C PRO A 198 10.18 6.09 -13.40
N VAL A 199 9.11 6.88 -13.50
CA VAL A 199 7.75 6.60 -12.99
C VAL A 199 7.22 5.26 -13.51
N VAL A 200 7.59 4.87 -14.73
CA VAL A 200 7.23 3.57 -15.31
C VAL A 200 7.74 2.40 -14.46
N VAL A 201 8.94 2.50 -13.87
CA VAL A 201 9.48 1.46 -12.98
C VAL A 201 8.62 1.34 -11.72
N GLY A 202 8.21 2.47 -11.13
CA GLY A 202 7.29 2.48 -9.99
C GLY A 202 5.91 1.90 -10.35
N ALA A 203 5.37 2.26 -11.50
CA ALA A 203 4.10 1.72 -11.98
C ALA A 203 4.16 0.20 -12.18
N ILE A 204 5.28 -0.33 -12.71
CA ILE A 204 5.53 -1.77 -12.82
C ILE A 204 5.66 -2.40 -11.44
N ALA A 205 6.41 -1.78 -10.52
CA ALA A 205 6.61 -2.28 -9.16
C ALA A 205 5.28 -2.49 -8.44
N ILE A 206 4.41 -1.47 -8.45
CA ILE A 206 3.09 -1.56 -7.82
C ILE A 206 2.18 -2.51 -8.62
N GLY A 207 2.26 -2.54 -9.95
CA GLY A 207 1.54 -3.50 -10.78
C GLY A 207 1.85 -4.96 -10.44
N LEU A 208 3.12 -5.28 -10.16
CA LEU A 208 3.54 -6.60 -9.67
C LEU A 208 2.94 -6.89 -8.30
N LEU A 209 2.89 -5.91 -7.41
CA LEU A 209 2.24 -6.06 -6.10
C LEU A 209 0.74 -6.37 -6.26
N VAL A 210 0.02 -5.63 -7.11
CA VAL A 210 -1.40 -5.89 -7.42
C VAL A 210 -1.58 -7.30 -7.99
N ALA A 211 -0.76 -7.70 -8.97
CA ALA A 211 -0.83 -9.01 -9.59
C ALA A 211 -0.56 -10.14 -8.59
N GLY A 212 0.45 -10.00 -7.74
CA GLY A 212 0.78 -10.95 -6.68
C GLY A 212 -0.30 -11.04 -5.60
N SER A 213 -1.00 -9.93 -5.32
CA SER A 213 -2.10 -9.88 -4.36
C SER A 213 -3.33 -10.68 -4.77
N VAL A 214 -3.58 -10.89 -6.07
CA VAL A 214 -4.79 -11.59 -6.53
C VAL A 214 -4.85 -13.06 -6.03
N PRO A 215 -3.82 -13.90 -6.22
CA PRO A 215 -3.81 -15.24 -5.63
C PRO A 215 -3.86 -15.23 -4.10
N ALA A 216 -3.22 -14.26 -3.45
CA ALA A 216 -3.22 -14.16 -1.99
C ALA A 216 -4.62 -13.84 -1.45
N ALA A 217 -5.35 -12.91 -2.05
CA ALA A 217 -6.74 -12.62 -1.68
C ALA A 217 -7.65 -13.83 -1.85
N ARG A 218 -7.47 -14.59 -2.95
CA ARG A 218 -8.23 -15.84 -3.16
C ARG A 218 -7.93 -16.88 -2.08
N ALA A 219 -6.68 -16.97 -1.63
CA ALA A 219 -6.29 -17.86 -0.54
C ALA A 219 -6.89 -17.43 0.82
N VAL A 220 -6.87 -16.12 1.12
CA VAL A 220 -7.55 -15.56 2.32
C VAL A 220 -9.05 -15.88 2.30
N TRP A 221 -9.70 -15.73 1.14
CA TRP A 221 -11.12 -16.04 0.99
C TRP A 221 -11.41 -17.54 1.14
N ALA A 222 -10.53 -18.41 0.64
CA ALA A 222 -10.72 -19.85 0.71
C ALA A 222 -10.57 -20.42 2.13
N ALA A 223 -9.71 -19.81 2.95
CA ALA A 223 -9.49 -20.19 4.35
C ALA A 223 -10.73 -20.04 5.26
N GLU A 224 -11.83 -19.44 4.77
CA GLU A 224 -13.13 -19.43 5.45
C GLU A 224 -13.84 -20.80 5.47
N ARG A 225 -13.45 -21.71 4.59
CA ARG A 225 -14.16 -22.98 4.31
C ARG A 225 -13.55 -24.20 4.99
N GLU A 226 -12.40 -24.06 5.60
CA GLU A 226 -11.69 -25.10 6.36
C GLU A 226 -11.96 -24.92 7.87
#